data_AF-A0A2P5C4J5-F1
#
_entry.id   AF-A0A2P5C4J5-F1
#
_cell.length_a   1.000
_cell.length_b   1.000
_cell.length_c   1.000
_cell.angle_alpha   90.00
_cell.angle_beta   90.00
_cell.angle_gamma   90.00
#
_symmetry.space_group_name_H-M   'P 1'
#
loop_
_entity.id
_entity.type
_entity.pdbx_description
1 polymer ?
#
loop_
_entity_poly.entity_id
_entity_poly.type
_entity_poly.pdbx_seq_one_letter_code
_entity_poly.pdbx_strand_id
1 'polypeptide(L)'
;IMYVGILNCQSTAVLLYNSSSQISEITMCSGSSSRRGRKKKASNRLCVDQVMSDDDSVVLLPLETMQRLHLSHADPVWIKGKKGRQSFSIAIAYDDTCDIEPKIRLNKVVMNELVVNIGGFVSVHRPLHAEKRERILSKDDNLKLSEFLNNVSDGILSEILLRLPNSLSSLQYSSVCKRWYSIISDFAFIRNFIHIHDHLGPRFSDNYYDSRPFKLLFVRFDRGFYYAGEEDDYKYFRPFSQVFSEKSEVPHGEMLASCFDFLPCHVTILASFDDLVMATNVDRAFVEGARENYICNPLTKQWLALPEVVPPFNISGYGLIREPISCNKQLGCTTNARFRVVLIGSALSDSDFDNVRHFMDNEFVTQVFCSETGQWSEYVISHPLPQVWPYMRKREIVVVASNGTLYWIEGSPIIGIVAFDPFNDTCTKQCGFIRLPIICFKSTFWSTEGKVCLGVVNGRLRLSQLYETQTYFAFKVWELKNHDSEFPSWVLVYNLKLNSSERTMYLLSFHPNNANVVFLLCGNDICRYEIYEKKYEKVGEYPDKVNDPSYDISTLTLVYPSWPTVLALSSS
;
A
#
# COMPACT_ATOMS: atom_id res chain seq x y z
N ILE A 1 -8.86 17.05 -18.05
CA ILE A 1 -9.39 15.69 -18.33
C ILE A 1 -10.48 15.44 -17.31
N MET A 2 -11.73 15.36 -17.77
CA MET A 2 -12.93 15.22 -16.94
C MET A 2 -12.99 13.83 -16.32
N TYR A 3 -13.16 13.76 -15.00
CA TYR A 3 -13.59 12.55 -14.31
C TYR A 3 -15.04 12.29 -14.69
N VAL A 4 -15.30 11.22 -15.43
CA VAL A 4 -16.65 10.76 -15.76
C VAL A 4 -16.92 9.50 -14.95
N GLY A 5 -17.69 9.65 -13.88
CA GLY A 5 -18.41 8.51 -13.29
C GLY A 5 -19.54 8.14 -14.23
N ILE A 6 -19.40 7.04 -14.96
CA ILE A 6 -20.50 6.46 -15.74
C ILE A 6 -21.27 5.56 -14.77
N LEU A 7 -22.37 6.08 -14.22
CA LEU A 7 -23.35 5.28 -13.50
C LEU A 7 -24.19 4.51 -14.53
N ASN A 8 -24.04 3.18 -14.54
CA ASN A 8 -24.89 2.30 -15.32
C ASN A 8 -26.30 2.28 -14.71
N CYS A 9 -27.26 2.87 -15.42
CA CYS A 9 -28.67 2.58 -15.20
C CYS A 9 -28.98 1.19 -15.78
N GLN A 10 -29.18 0.20 -14.91
CA GLN A 10 -30.28 -0.77 -15.06
C GLN A 10 -30.50 -1.53 -13.74
N SER A 11 -31.60 -1.14 -13.06
CA SER A 11 -32.40 -1.90 -12.09
C SER A 11 -31.75 -2.47 -10.83
N THR A 12 -31.81 -1.70 -9.73
CA THR A 12 -32.51 -2.09 -8.48
C THR A 12 -32.70 -0.86 -7.59
N ALA A 13 -33.93 -0.62 -7.14
CA ALA A 13 -34.31 0.45 -6.24
C ALA A 13 -34.17 0.01 -4.77
N VAL A 14 -33.54 0.81 -3.90
CA VAL A 14 -33.77 0.82 -2.45
C VAL A 14 -33.62 2.25 -1.89
N LEU A 15 -34.45 2.55 -0.90
CA LEU A 15 -34.89 3.84 -0.38
C LEU A 15 -33.90 4.60 0.53
N LEU A 16 -34.05 5.93 0.45
CA LEU A 16 -33.77 7.02 1.39
C LEU A 16 -33.37 6.68 2.84
N TYR A 17 -32.34 7.37 3.35
CA TYR A 17 -32.38 7.98 4.70
C TYR A 17 -31.77 9.38 4.69
N ASN A 18 -32.58 10.35 5.10
CA ASN A 18 -32.21 11.73 5.37
C ASN A 18 -31.61 11.82 6.78
N SER A 19 -30.45 12.46 6.93
CA SER A 19 -30.07 13.09 8.19
C SER A 19 -29.52 14.48 7.91
N SER A 20 -30.39 15.46 8.09
CA SER A 20 -30.11 16.88 8.09
C SER A 20 -29.24 17.27 9.29
N SER A 21 -28.14 17.98 9.05
CA SER A 21 -27.49 18.80 10.06
C SER A 21 -27.01 20.11 9.43
N GLN A 22 -27.79 21.16 9.66
CA GLN A 22 -27.40 22.55 9.44
C GLN A 22 -26.25 22.90 10.39
N ILE A 23 -25.18 23.52 9.88
CA ILE A 23 -24.21 24.25 10.71
C ILE A 23 -24.23 25.70 10.26
N SER A 24 -24.60 26.56 11.21
CA SER A 24 -24.68 28.02 11.14
C SER A 24 -23.30 28.67 11.07
N GLU A 25 -23.09 29.58 10.11
CA GLU A 25 -21.95 30.49 10.08
C GLU A 25 -22.07 31.54 11.20
N ILE A 26 -21.12 31.52 12.14
CA ILE A 26 -20.93 32.59 13.12
C ILE A 26 -20.10 33.68 12.45
N THR A 27 -20.74 34.82 12.18
CA THR A 27 -20.09 36.06 11.78
C THR A 27 -19.51 36.74 13.03
N MET A 28 -18.18 36.87 13.11
CA MET A 28 -17.52 37.75 14.07
C MET A 28 -16.97 38.98 13.35
N CYS A 29 -17.69 40.09 13.51
CA CYS A 29 -17.23 41.43 13.16
C CYS A 29 -16.21 41.90 14.20
N SER A 30 -15.04 42.34 13.74
CA SER A 30 -14.22 43.29 14.50
C SER A 30 -13.59 44.30 13.54
N GLY A 31 -14.09 45.54 13.58
CA GLY A 31 -13.52 46.66 12.88
C GLY A 31 -12.35 47.28 13.63
N SER A 32 -11.31 47.67 12.91
CA SER A 32 -10.44 48.79 13.24
C SER A 32 -9.75 49.32 11.98
N SER A 33 -9.48 50.62 11.97
CA SER A 33 -9.37 51.51 10.83
C SER A 33 -7.97 51.63 10.20
N SER A 34 -7.99 51.78 8.87
CA SER A 34 -7.04 52.40 7.94
C SER A 34 -5.53 52.52 8.27
N ARG A 35 -4.71 51.81 7.46
CA ARG A 35 -3.52 52.38 6.80
C ARG A 35 -3.46 51.89 5.35
N ARG A 36 -3.56 52.82 4.39
CA ARG A 36 -3.42 52.56 2.94
C ARG A 36 -1.97 52.13 2.64
N GLY A 37 -1.73 50.82 2.58
CA GLY A 37 -0.53 50.23 1.98
C GLY A 37 -0.80 49.81 0.54
N ARG A 38 0.15 50.06 -0.38
CA ARG A 38 0.13 49.56 -1.78
C ARG A 38 -0.29 48.08 -1.81
N LYS A 39 -1.39 47.75 -2.52
CA LYS A 39 -1.79 46.35 -2.76
C LYS A 39 -0.62 45.61 -3.42
N LYS A 40 -0.06 44.59 -2.76
CA LYS A 40 0.87 43.64 -3.39
C LYS A 40 0.18 43.06 -4.63
N LYS A 41 0.82 43.15 -5.81
CA LYS A 41 0.36 42.44 -7.02
C LYS A 41 0.21 40.95 -6.63
N ALA A 42 -0.97 40.37 -6.86
CA ALA A 42 -1.22 38.98 -6.54
C ALA A 42 -0.25 38.09 -7.34
N SER A 43 0.46 37.18 -6.67
CA SER A 43 1.54 36.35 -7.24
C SER A 43 1.09 35.46 -8.40
N ASN A 44 -0.22 35.23 -8.50
CA ASN A 44 -0.88 34.39 -9.48
C ASN A 44 -1.48 35.14 -10.68
N ARG A 45 -1.30 36.47 -10.77
CA ARG A 45 -1.78 37.27 -11.89
C ARG A 45 -0.66 37.46 -12.91
N LEU A 46 -0.86 36.92 -14.11
CA LEU A 46 0.16 36.84 -15.17
C LEU A 46 -0.29 37.63 -16.41
N CYS A 47 0.67 38.23 -17.10
CA CYS A 47 0.42 38.93 -18.36
C CYS A 47 0.37 37.93 -19.51
N VAL A 48 -0.62 38.04 -20.39
CA VAL A 48 -0.83 37.10 -21.50
C VAL A 48 0.09 37.45 -22.66
N ASP A 49 0.86 36.47 -23.08
CA ASP A 49 1.65 36.45 -24.31
C ASP A 49 1.19 35.30 -25.22
N GLN A 50 1.55 35.34 -26.49
CA GLN A 50 1.07 34.38 -27.49
C GLN A 50 2.11 33.29 -27.79
N VAL A 51 1.64 32.04 -27.93
CA VAL A 51 2.44 30.94 -28.51
C VAL A 51 1.95 30.65 -29.93
N MET A 52 2.87 30.23 -30.80
CA MET A 52 2.59 29.72 -32.15
C MET A 52 2.35 28.19 -32.17
N SER A 53 1.91 27.61 -31.05
CA SER A 53 1.68 26.17 -30.91
C SER A 53 0.20 25.86 -31.16
N ASP A 54 -0.08 24.76 -31.86
CA ASP A 54 -1.43 24.30 -32.22
C ASP A 54 -2.13 23.47 -31.11
N ASP A 55 -1.46 23.22 -29.97
CA ASP A 55 -2.05 22.45 -28.86
C ASP A 55 -2.86 23.36 -27.91
N ASP A 56 -4.18 23.23 -27.96
CA ASP A 56 -5.13 23.99 -27.13
C ASP A 56 -5.16 23.56 -25.65
N SER A 57 -4.49 22.46 -25.30
CA SER A 57 -4.48 21.91 -23.95
C SER A 57 -3.30 22.38 -23.11
N VAL A 58 -2.34 23.09 -23.70
CA VAL A 58 -1.05 23.43 -23.10
C VAL A 58 -0.86 24.94 -22.93
N VAL A 59 -0.31 25.33 -21.79
CA VAL A 59 0.11 26.71 -21.52
C VAL A 59 1.54 26.75 -21.04
N LEU A 60 2.31 27.73 -21.49
CA LEU A 60 3.71 27.86 -21.10
C LEU A 60 3.84 28.87 -19.95
N LEU A 61 4.55 28.49 -18.90
CA LEU A 61 4.88 29.32 -17.75
C LEU A 61 6.40 29.37 -17.52
N PRO A 62 6.97 30.53 -17.15
CA PRO A 62 8.36 30.60 -16.74
C PRO A 62 8.61 29.68 -15.54
N LEU A 63 9.76 28.99 -15.53
CA LEU A 63 10.13 28.06 -14.45
C LEU A 63 10.02 28.70 -13.06
N GLU A 64 10.50 29.94 -12.89
CA GLU A 64 10.40 30.70 -11.63
C GLU A 64 8.94 30.97 -11.21
N THR A 65 8.07 31.23 -12.18
CA THR A 65 6.63 31.46 -11.92
C THR A 65 5.96 30.16 -11.49
N MET A 66 6.32 29.04 -12.10
CA MET A 66 5.86 27.71 -11.68
C MET A 66 6.30 27.41 -10.25
N GLN A 67 7.59 27.57 -9.93
CA GLN A 67 8.11 27.38 -8.57
C GLN A 67 7.41 28.28 -7.53
N ARG A 68 7.19 29.56 -7.84
CA ARG A 68 6.48 30.50 -6.96
C ARG A 68 5.03 30.12 -6.74
N LEU A 69 4.40 29.56 -7.77
CA LEU A 69 3.05 29.02 -7.66
C LEU A 69 3.04 27.61 -7.09
N HIS A 70 4.20 26.98 -6.82
CA HIS A 70 4.46 25.57 -6.45
C HIS A 70 4.07 24.53 -7.52
N LEU A 71 3.91 24.95 -8.77
CA LEU A 71 3.47 24.10 -9.88
C LEU A 71 4.66 23.32 -10.45
N SER A 72 4.44 22.06 -10.80
CA SER A 72 5.40 21.20 -11.49
C SER A 72 5.11 21.15 -12.99
N HIS A 73 6.11 20.74 -13.77
CA HIS A 73 5.94 20.55 -15.20
C HIS A 73 4.83 19.52 -15.47
N ALA A 74 3.92 19.85 -16.38
CA ALA A 74 2.69 19.13 -16.70
C ALA A 74 1.59 19.15 -15.61
N ASP A 75 1.67 20.05 -14.62
CA ASP A 75 0.58 20.23 -13.65
C ASP A 75 -0.70 20.76 -14.33
N PRO A 76 -1.88 20.25 -13.96
CA PRO A 76 -3.14 20.84 -14.36
C PRO A 76 -3.34 22.21 -13.68
N VAL A 77 -3.80 23.20 -14.44
CA VAL A 77 -4.06 24.56 -13.96
C VAL A 77 -5.42 25.09 -14.39
N TRP A 78 -6.08 25.81 -13.48
CA TRP A 78 -7.25 26.63 -13.78
C TRP A 78 -6.82 28.06 -14.10
N ILE A 79 -7.16 28.53 -15.30
CA ILE A 79 -6.87 29.88 -15.74
C ILE A 79 -8.17 30.65 -15.74
N LYS A 80 -8.24 31.73 -14.97
CA LYS A 80 -9.41 32.61 -14.92
C LYS A 80 -9.15 33.87 -15.72
N GLY A 81 -10.01 34.10 -16.71
CA GLY A 81 -9.99 35.24 -17.62
C GLY A 81 -10.99 36.32 -17.21
N LYS A 82 -11.49 37.07 -18.20
CA LYS A 82 -12.50 38.12 -17.97
C LYS A 82 -13.91 37.54 -17.95
N LYS A 83 -14.87 38.34 -17.45
CA LYS A 83 -16.30 37.99 -17.44
C LYS A 83 -16.61 36.63 -16.77
N GLY A 84 -15.81 36.23 -15.78
CA GLY A 84 -15.97 34.96 -15.06
C GLY A 84 -15.62 33.70 -15.87
N ARG A 85 -15.08 33.83 -17.09
CA ARG A 85 -14.66 32.70 -17.92
C ARG A 85 -13.41 32.04 -17.35
N GLN A 86 -13.37 30.72 -17.43
CA GLN A 86 -12.28 29.91 -16.93
C GLN A 86 -11.97 28.82 -17.96
N SER A 87 -10.69 28.47 -18.08
CA SER A 87 -10.21 27.40 -18.94
C SER A 87 -9.27 26.49 -18.14
N PHE A 88 -9.20 25.23 -18.54
CA PHE A 88 -8.38 24.21 -17.89
C PHE A 88 -7.26 23.81 -18.85
N SER A 89 -6.02 23.84 -18.39
CA SER A 89 -4.85 23.56 -19.23
C SER A 89 -3.74 22.87 -18.46
N ILE A 90 -2.75 22.36 -19.17
CA ILE A 90 -1.53 21.73 -18.64
C ILE A 90 -0.41 22.77 -18.67
N ALA A 91 0.23 23.02 -17.53
CA ALA A 91 1.33 23.96 -17.40
C ALA A 91 2.67 23.32 -17.81
N ILE A 92 3.33 23.88 -18.81
CA ILE A 92 4.67 23.46 -19.25
C ILE A 92 5.67 24.58 -18.93
N ALA A 93 6.81 24.20 -18.36
CA ALA A 93 7.88 25.13 -18.05
C ALA A 93 8.59 25.57 -19.33
N TYR A 94 8.96 26.84 -19.44
CA TYR A 94 9.92 27.32 -20.41
C TYR A 94 10.99 28.18 -19.74
N ASP A 95 12.20 28.12 -20.30
CA ASP A 95 13.30 28.97 -19.88
C ASP A 95 13.20 30.30 -20.63
N ASP A 96 12.95 31.38 -19.89
CA ASP A 96 13.06 32.73 -20.42
C ASP A 96 13.70 33.61 -19.35
N THR A 97 14.86 34.15 -19.70
CA THR A 97 15.76 34.85 -18.79
C THR A 97 15.56 36.37 -18.81
N CYS A 98 14.55 36.90 -19.52
CA CYS A 98 14.58 38.30 -19.96
C CYS A 98 13.33 39.17 -19.75
N ASP A 99 12.36 38.82 -18.91
CA ASP A 99 11.19 39.69 -18.67
C ASP A 99 11.00 40.14 -17.21
N ILE A 100 10.76 41.45 -17.03
CA ILE A 100 10.50 42.07 -15.72
C ILE A 100 9.09 41.75 -15.21
N GLU A 101 8.14 41.40 -16.10
CA GLU A 101 6.78 41.01 -15.75
C GLU A 101 6.54 39.52 -16.01
N PRO A 102 5.91 38.78 -15.06
CA PRO A 102 5.70 37.35 -15.22
C PRO A 102 4.62 37.09 -16.30
N LYS A 103 5.03 36.44 -17.39
CA LYS A 103 4.19 36.13 -18.54
C LYS A 103 3.59 34.73 -18.46
N ILE A 104 2.44 34.56 -19.08
CA ILE A 104 1.84 33.26 -19.41
C ILE A 104 1.56 33.24 -20.91
N ARG A 105 1.96 32.15 -21.54
CA ARG A 105 1.95 32.00 -22.98
C ARG A 105 0.78 31.08 -23.35
N LEU A 106 -0.23 31.64 -24.03
CA LEU A 106 -1.51 30.99 -24.35
C LEU A 106 -1.71 30.86 -25.88
N ASN A 107 -2.37 29.79 -26.34
CA ASN A 107 -2.87 29.72 -27.71
C ASN A 107 -4.09 30.63 -27.91
N LYS A 108 -4.37 31.02 -29.16
CA LYS A 108 -5.54 31.82 -29.58
C LYS A 108 -6.87 31.23 -29.12
N VAL A 109 -7.02 29.90 -29.15
CA VAL A 109 -8.26 29.22 -28.74
C VAL A 109 -8.52 29.46 -27.25
N VAL A 110 -7.53 29.23 -26.40
CA VAL A 110 -7.60 29.47 -24.95
C VAL A 110 -7.80 30.96 -24.64
N MET A 111 -7.14 31.87 -25.37
CA MET A 111 -7.35 33.31 -25.22
C MET A 111 -8.80 33.74 -25.54
N ASN A 112 -9.38 33.19 -26.60
CA ASN A 112 -10.77 33.46 -26.98
C ASN A 112 -11.76 32.92 -25.95
N GLU A 113 -11.53 31.72 -25.42
CA GLU A 113 -12.35 31.12 -24.36
C GLU A 113 -12.35 31.98 -23.09
N LEU A 114 -11.17 32.50 -22.71
CA LEU A 114 -10.97 33.35 -21.54
C LEU A 114 -11.41 34.81 -21.77
N VAL A 115 -11.70 35.20 -23.01
CA VAL A 115 -12.03 36.58 -23.44
C VAL A 115 -10.91 37.55 -23.04
N VAL A 116 -9.67 37.19 -23.38
CA VAL A 116 -8.46 37.97 -23.09
C VAL A 116 -7.64 38.13 -24.37
N ASN A 117 -7.02 39.30 -24.54
CA ASN A 117 -6.10 39.59 -25.64
C ASN A 117 -4.66 39.59 -25.13
N ILE A 118 -3.69 39.54 -26.04
CA ILE A 118 -2.26 39.72 -25.73
C ILE A 118 -2.04 41.04 -24.96
N GLY A 119 -1.20 41.01 -23.93
CA GLY A 119 -0.99 42.12 -22.99
C GLY A 119 -2.10 42.25 -21.93
N GLY A 120 -3.14 41.42 -22.00
CA GLY A 120 -4.15 41.28 -20.96
C GLY A 120 -3.62 40.50 -19.75
N PHE A 121 -4.44 40.38 -18.71
CA PHE A 121 -4.06 39.64 -17.50
C PHE A 121 -5.04 38.50 -17.23
N VAL A 122 -4.49 37.36 -16.80
CA VAL A 122 -5.24 36.21 -16.29
C VAL A 122 -4.75 35.88 -14.88
N SER A 123 -5.51 35.06 -14.16
CA SER A 123 -5.05 34.49 -12.89
C SER A 123 -4.99 32.97 -12.97
N VAL A 124 -3.88 32.39 -12.51
CA VAL A 124 -3.61 30.95 -12.53
C VAL A 124 -3.84 30.38 -11.15
N HIS A 125 -4.58 29.29 -11.05
CA HIS A 125 -4.91 28.64 -9.79
C HIS A 125 -4.63 27.15 -9.92
N ARG A 126 -4.14 26.55 -8.84
CA ARG A 126 -4.24 25.09 -8.71
C ARG A 126 -5.72 24.70 -8.70
N PRO A 127 -6.06 23.51 -9.23
CA PRO A 127 -7.27 22.84 -8.82
C PRO A 127 -7.17 22.66 -7.29
N LEU A 128 -8.01 23.38 -6.53
CA LEU A 128 -8.28 23.01 -5.14
C LEU A 128 -8.77 21.57 -5.17
N HIS A 129 -8.40 20.76 -4.16
CA HIS A 129 -9.00 19.45 -3.93
C HIS A 129 -10.48 19.58 -4.24
N ALA A 130 -10.90 18.94 -5.32
CA ALA A 130 -12.29 18.92 -5.66
C ALA A 130 -12.94 18.25 -4.45
N GLU A 131 -13.68 19.02 -3.64
CA GLU A 131 -14.93 18.50 -3.10
C GLU A 131 -15.52 17.70 -4.25
N LYS A 132 -15.69 16.39 -4.05
CA LYS A 132 -16.10 15.39 -5.02
C LYS A 132 -17.48 15.79 -5.56
N ARG A 133 -17.54 16.84 -6.37
CA ARG A 133 -18.73 17.32 -7.05
C ARG A 133 -18.83 16.44 -8.26
N GLU A 134 -19.52 15.33 -8.09
CA GLU A 134 -20.04 14.55 -9.19
C GLU A 134 -20.80 15.50 -10.10
N ARG A 135 -20.18 15.86 -11.23
CA ARG A 135 -20.82 16.69 -12.23
C ARG A 135 -21.71 15.75 -13.03
N ILE A 136 -22.97 15.63 -12.60
CA ILE A 136 -23.99 14.86 -13.31
C ILE A 136 -24.13 15.52 -14.69
N LEU A 137 -23.70 14.80 -15.73
CA LEU A 137 -23.85 15.23 -17.12
C LEU A 137 -25.33 15.35 -17.45
N SER A 138 -25.68 16.34 -18.28
CA SER A 138 -27.04 16.41 -18.83
C SER A 138 -27.31 15.17 -19.67
N LYS A 139 -28.60 14.84 -19.89
CA LYS A 139 -28.98 13.70 -20.74
C LYS A 139 -28.39 13.83 -22.15
N ASP A 140 -28.33 15.05 -22.68
CA ASP A 140 -27.80 15.33 -24.01
C ASP A 140 -26.27 15.15 -24.07
N ASP A 141 -25.55 15.56 -23.02
CA ASP A 141 -24.10 15.38 -22.95
C ASP A 141 -23.73 13.90 -22.80
N ASN A 142 -24.51 13.12 -22.04
CA ASN A 142 -24.35 11.68 -21.95
C ASN A 142 -24.56 11.00 -23.32
N LEU A 143 -25.55 11.45 -24.09
CA LEU A 143 -25.81 10.92 -25.43
C LEU A 143 -24.61 11.20 -26.35
N LYS A 144 -24.12 12.45 -26.39
CA LYS A 144 -22.94 12.82 -27.20
C LYS A 144 -21.68 12.05 -26.79
N LEU A 145 -21.49 11.86 -25.49
CA LEU A 145 -20.34 11.10 -24.98
C LEU A 145 -20.42 9.63 -25.40
N SER A 146 -21.60 9.02 -25.30
CA SER A 146 -21.79 7.63 -25.75
C SER A 146 -21.58 7.48 -27.27
N GLU A 147 -22.07 8.42 -28.07
CA GLU A 147 -21.82 8.46 -29.51
C GLU A 147 -20.33 8.58 -29.82
N PHE A 148 -19.60 9.47 -29.12
CA PHE A 148 -18.16 9.60 -29.26
C PHE A 148 -17.43 8.30 -28.91
N LEU A 149 -17.72 7.71 -27.74
CA LEU A 149 -17.04 6.49 -27.26
C LEU A 149 -17.31 5.27 -28.16
N ASN A 150 -18.46 5.24 -28.83
CA ASN A 150 -18.79 4.19 -29.79
C ASN A 150 -18.06 4.36 -31.13
N ASN A 151 -17.83 5.60 -31.57
CA ASN A 151 -17.27 5.90 -32.90
C ASN A 151 -15.76 6.15 -32.92
N VAL A 152 -15.14 6.41 -31.77
CA VAL A 152 -13.70 6.64 -31.67
C VAL A 152 -12.90 5.37 -32.05
N SER A 153 -11.63 5.48 -32.46
CA SER A 153 -10.75 4.33 -32.75
C SER A 153 -10.26 3.64 -31.46
N ASP A 154 -9.86 2.36 -31.58
CA ASP A 154 -9.33 1.60 -30.44
C ASP A 154 -8.04 2.21 -29.85
N GLY A 155 -7.22 2.87 -30.67
CA GLY A 155 -6.01 3.55 -30.20
C GLY A 155 -6.32 4.72 -29.26
N ILE A 156 -7.29 5.57 -29.61
CA ILE A 156 -7.71 6.68 -28.74
C ILE A 156 -8.48 6.15 -27.52
N LEU A 157 -9.31 5.12 -27.69
CA LEU A 157 -10.02 4.49 -26.57
C LEU A 157 -9.05 3.88 -25.57
N SER A 158 -8.00 3.18 -26.04
CA SER A 158 -6.90 2.69 -25.22
C SER A 158 -6.21 3.82 -24.46
N GLU A 159 -5.87 4.91 -25.14
CA GLU A 159 -5.29 6.11 -24.52
C GLU A 159 -6.17 6.70 -23.41
N ILE A 160 -7.49 6.75 -23.61
CA ILE A 160 -8.43 7.21 -22.59
C ILE A 160 -8.41 6.26 -21.39
N LEU A 161 -8.49 4.96 -21.63
CA LEU A 161 -8.53 3.93 -20.59
C LEU A 161 -7.20 3.83 -19.81
N LEU A 162 -6.05 4.10 -20.44
CA LEU A 162 -4.74 4.15 -19.77
C LEU A 162 -4.65 5.27 -18.72
N ARG A 163 -5.47 6.33 -18.86
CA ARG A 163 -5.52 7.47 -17.93
C ARG A 163 -6.48 7.24 -16.76
N LEU A 164 -7.13 6.07 -16.68
CA LEU A 164 -7.93 5.71 -15.52
C LEU A 164 -7.04 5.67 -14.26
N PRO A 165 -7.59 6.05 -13.09
CA PRO A 165 -6.78 6.32 -11.91
C PRO A 165 -6.19 5.07 -11.24
N ASN A 166 -6.79 3.90 -11.46
CA ASN A 166 -6.32 2.63 -10.92
C ASN A 166 -6.84 1.44 -11.75
N SER A 167 -6.25 0.27 -11.52
CA SER A 167 -6.62 -0.96 -12.19
C SER A 167 -8.02 -1.46 -11.84
N LEU A 168 -8.51 -1.21 -10.62
CA LEU A 168 -9.86 -1.61 -10.22
C LEU A 168 -10.92 -0.92 -11.08
N SER A 169 -10.77 0.39 -11.33
CA SER A 169 -11.60 1.13 -12.27
C SER A 169 -11.51 0.51 -13.66
N SER A 170 -10.29 0.22 -14.14
CA SER A 170 -10.09 -0.40 -15.45
C SER A 170 -10.81 -1.75 -15.56
N LEU A 171 -10.72 -2.61 -14.54
CA LEU A 171 -11.42 -3.89 -14.50
C LEU A 171 -12.94 -3.71 -14.46
N GLN A 172 -13.46 -2.76 -13.69
CA GLN A 172 -14.90 -2.44 -13.69
C GLN A 172 -15.38 -1.99 -15.07
N TYR A 173 -14.61 -1.14 -15.76
CA TYR A 173 -14.94 -0.68 -17.11
C TYR A 173 -14.81 -1.77 -18.16
N SER A 174 -13.95 -2.78 -17.94
CA SER A 174 -13.87 -3.95 -18.83
C SER A 174 -15.22 -4.69 -18.92
N SER A 175 -16.05 -4.63 -17.87
CA SER A 175 -17.38 -5.25 -17.83
C SER A 175 -18.47 -4.48 -18.61
N VAL A 176 -18.18 -3.28 -19.12
CA VAL A 176 -19.17 -2.43 -19.80
C VAL A 176 -19.55 -2.99 -21.18
N CYS A 177 -18.55 -3.38 -21.99
CA CYS A 177 -18.79 -3.99 -23.29
C CYS A 177 -17.60 -4.83 -23.77
N LYS A 178 -17.84 -5.75 -24.70
CA LYS A 178 -16.81 -6.64 -25.27
C LYS A 178 -15.62 -5.89 -25.87
N ARG A 179 -15.87 -4.71 -26.46
CA ARG A 179 -14.82 -3.88 -27.06
C ARG A 179 -13.84 -3.37 -26.01
N TRP A 180 -14.36 -2.85 -24.89
CA TRP A 180 -13.54 -2.35 -23.79
C TRP A 180 -12.81 -3.50 -23.10
N TYR A 181 -13.50 -4.62 -22.87
CA TYR A 181 -12.88 -5.85 -22.37
C TYR A 181 -11.69 -6.28 -23.23
N SER A 182 -11.84 -6.29 -24.56
CA SER A 182 -10.77 -6.68 -25.49
C SER A 182 -9.55 -5.76 -25.42
N ILE A 183 -9.76 -4.45 -25.29
CA ILE A 183 -8.66 -3.48 -25.17
C ILE A 183 -7.96 -3.63 -23.82
N ILE A 184 -8.73 -3.72 -22.74
CA ILE A 184 -8.20 -3.75 -21.37
C ILE A 184 -7.46 -5.06 -21.06
N SER A 185 -7.93 -6.16 -21.65
CA SER A 185 -7.31 -7.48 -21.49
C SER A 185 -6.08 -7.68 -22.37
N ASP A 186 -5.79 -6.74 -23.29
CA ASP A 186 -4.62 -6.82 -24.16
C ASP A 186 -3.33 -6.67 -23.35
N PHE A 187 -2.33 -7.49 -23.68
CA PHE A 187 -1.06 -7.50 -22.96
C PHE A 187 -0.30 -6.17 -23.10
N ALA A 188 -0.36 -5.53 -24.28
CA ALA A 188 0.30 -4.24 -24.48
C ALA A 188 -0.41 -3.13 -23.70
N PHE A 189 -1.75 -3.17 -23.60
CA PHE A 189 -2.49 -2.27 -22.72
C PHE A 189 -2.06 -2.42 -21.26
N ILE A 190 -2.08 -3.63 -20.71
CA ILE A 190 -1.70 -3.91 -19.32
C ILE A 190 -0.28 -3.44 -19.05
N ARG A 191 0.66 -3.76 -19.94
CA ARG A 191 2.06 -3.34 -19.82
C ARG A 191 2.21 -1.82 -19.82
N ASN A 192 1.50 -1.13 -20.71
CA ASN A 192 1.54 0.33 -20.79
C ASN A 192 0.87 0.97 -19.56
N PHE A 193 -0.21 0.38 -19.05
CA PHE A 193 -0.87 0.81 -17.82
C PHE A 193 0.10 0.73 -16.64
N ILE A 194 0.72 -0.43 -16.43
CA ILE A 194 1.74 -0.63 -15.39
C ILE A 194 2.86 0.40 -15.56
N HIS A 195 3.40 0.57 -16.77
CA HIS A 195 4.49 1.52 -17.02
C HIS A 195 4.11 2.96 -16.66
N ILE A 196 2.94 3.42 -17.09
CA ILE A 196 2.45 4.77 -16.80
C ILE A 196 2.26 4.96 -15.30
N HIS A 197 1.59 4.03 -14.63
CA HIS A 197 1.23 4.17 -13.22
C HIS A 197 2.40 3.92 -12.25
N ASP A 198 3.36 3.05 -12.60
CA ASP A 198 4.53 2.77 -11.76
C ASP A 198 5.75 3.66 -12.03
N HIS A 199 5.95 4.16 -13.25
CA HIS A 199 7.17 4.90 -13.60
C HIS A 199 6.97 6.36 -13.98
N LEU A 200 5.82 6.69 -14.57
CA LEU A 200 5.50 8.05 -14.98
C LEU A 200 4.70 8.76 -13.89
N GLY A 201 3.72 8.11 -13.27
CA GLY A 201 2.89 8.65 -12.17
C GLY A 201 3.70 9.31 -11.04
N PRO A 202 4.76 8.68 -10.49
CA PRO A 202 5.58 9.26 -9.43
C PRO A 202 6.43 10.46 -9.84
N ARG A 203 6.58 10.74 -11.15
CA ARG A 203 7.36 11.90 -11.65
C ARG A 203 6.52 13.16 -11.79
N PHE A 204 5.19 13.07 -11.63
CA PHE A 204 4.25 14.15 -11.92
C PHE A 204 3.48 14.68 -10.70
N SER A 205 3.68 14.15 -9.48
CA SER A 205 3.22 14.80 -8.25
C SER A 205 3.85 14.17 -6.99
N ASP A 206 4.44 14.98 -6.11
CA ASP A 206 4.93 14.54 -4.78
C ASP A 206 3.79 14.25 -3.77
N ASN A 207 2.50 14.31 -4.17
CA ASN A 207 1.38 14.18 -3.23
C ASN A 207 0.08 13.56 -3.80
N TYR A 208 -0.10 13.44 -5.11
CA TYR A 208 -1.38 12.99 -5.71
C TYR A 208 -1.35 11.51 -6.15
N TYR A 209 -0.21 11.03 -6.65
CA TYR A 209 0.00 9.65 -7.12
C TYR A 209 0.84 8.77 -6.19
N ASP A 210 1.41 9.31 -5.11
CA ASP A 210 2.49 8.66 -4.33
C ASP A 210 2.11 7.51 -3.40
N SER A 211 0.83 7.16 -3.29
CA SER A 211 0.43 6.00 -2.48
C SER A 211 -0.16 4.91 -3.37
N ARG A 212 0.60 3.81 -3.53
CA ARG A 212 -0.01 2.55 -3.96
C ARG A 212 -1.19 2.24 -3.03
N PRO A 213 -2.36 1.86 -3.55
CA PRO A 213 -3.47 1.50 -2.69
C PRO A 213 -3.04 0.37 -1.76
N PHE A 214 -3.47 0.40 -0.52
CA PHE A 214 -3.11 -0.65 0.43
C PHE A 214 -4.23 -0.96 1.41
N LYS A 215 -4.16 -2.14 2.00
CA LYS A 215 -5.06 -2.62 3.05
C LYS A 215 -4.24 -3.30 4.14
N LEU A 216 -4.51 -2.98 5.40
CA LEU A 216 -3.97 -3.71 6.54
C LEU A 216 -5.02 -4.70 7.03
N LEU A 217 -4.64 -5.97 7.07
CA LEU A 217 -5.43 -7.04 7.67
C LEU A 217 -4.81 -7.37 9.01
N PHE A 218 -5.61 -7.32 10.06
CA PHE A 218 -5.22 -7.74 11.39
C PHE A 218 -5.77 -9.15 11.60
N VAL A 219 -4.88 -10.07 11.94
CA VAL A 219 -5.20 -11.48 12.16
C VAL A 219 -4.89 -11.79 13.61
N ARG A 220 -5.81 -12.48 14.29
CA ARG A 220 -5.58 -12.93 15.66
C ARG A 220 -4.77 -14.23 15.65
N PHE A 221 -3.75 -14.29 16.47
CA PHE A 221 -3.06 -15.53 16.79
C PHE A 221 -3.80 -16.24 17.92
N ASP A 222 -3.98 -17.56 17.82
CA ASP A 222 -4.39 -18.36 18.97
C ASP A 222 -3.23 -19.18 19.53
N ARG A 223 -3.15 -19.18 20.87
CA ARG A 223 -2.40 -20.12 21.69
C ARG A 223 -3.05 -21.51 21.61
N GLY A 224 -2.87 -22.15 20.47
CA GLY A 224 -2.95 -23.60 20.37
C GLY A 224 -4.20 -24.11 19.70
N PHE A 225 -3.95 -24.71 18.54
CA PHE A 225 -4.66 -25.85 17.96
C PHE A 225 -4.94 -27.04 18.93
N TYR A 226 -4.80 -26.87 20.26
CA TYR A 226 -4.87 -27.93 21.27
C TYR A 226 -5.89 -27.67 22.40
N TYR A 227 -6.54 -26.50 22.50
CA TYR A 227 -7.47 -26.20 23.60
C TYR A 227 -8.83 -25.60 23.21
N ALA A 228 -9.13 -25.45 21.92
CA ALA A 228 -10.45 -25.00 21.45
C ALA A 228 -11.46 -26.16 21.53
N GLY A 229 -12.37 -26.09 22.51
CA GLY A 229 -13.37 -27.13 22.81
C GLY A 229 -14.83 -26.73 22.57
N GLU A 230 -15.12 -25.57 21.98
CA GLU A 230 -16.50 -25.11 21.76
C GLU A 230 -16.79 -24.70 20.31
N GLU A 231 -18.00 -25.02 19.83
CA GLU A 231 -18.46 -24.92 18.42
C GLU A 231 -18.57 -23.48 17.87
N ASP A 232 -18.37 -22.43 18.68
CA ASP A 232 -18.49 -21.01 18.29
C ASP A 232 -17.14 -20.34 17.91
N ASP A 233 -16.02 -21.08 17.89
CA ASP A 233 -14.65 -20.53 17.83
C ASP A 233 -14.20 -20.02 16.43
N TYR A 234 -14.95 -20.27 15.36
CA TYR A 234 -14.56 -19.85 14.00
C TYR A 234 -14.55 -18.33 13.79
N LYS A 235 -15.17 -17.56 14.69
CA LYS A 235 -15.12 -16.09 14.64
C LYS A 235 -13.74 -15.54 15.02
N TYR A 236 -12.96 -16.28 15.81
CA TYR A 236 -11.64 -15.84 16.29
C TYR A 236 -10.56 -15.79 15.20
N PHE A 237 -10.70 -16.60 14.15
CA PHE A 237 -9.74 -16.68 13.04
C PHE A 237 -10.07 -15.72 11.88
N ARG A 238 -11.14 -14.94 12.00
CA ARG A 238 -11.55 -14.04 10.91
C ARG A 238 -10.61 -12.83 10.88
N PRO A 239 -9.86 -12.63 9.78
CA PRO A 239 -9.09 -11.41 9.62
C PRO A 239 -10.06 -10.22 9.64
N PHE A 240 -9.71 -9.17 10.37
CA PHE A 240 -10.46 -7.93 10.33
C PHE A 240 -9.58 -6.82 9.76
N SER A 241 -10.19 -5.86 9.08
CA SER A 241 -9.51 -4.74 8.45
C SER A 241 -10.38 -3.53 8.57
N GLN A 242 -9.81 -2.51 9.16
CA GLN A 242 -10.42 -1.19 9.31
C GLN A 242 -9.53 -0.09 8.76
N VAL A 243 -8.32 -0.44 8.30
CA VAL A 243 -7.36 0.50 7.74
C VAL A 243 -7.12 0.16 6.28
N PHE A 244 -7.56 1.06 5.40
CA PHE A 244 -7.38 0.99 3.96
C PHE A 244 -7.18 2.40 3.40
N SER A 245 -6.53 2.50 2.25
CA SER A 245 -6.46 3.77 1.52
C SER A 245 -7.81 4.13 0.89
N GLU A 246 -8.15 5.43 0.79
CA GLU A 246 -9.35 5.86 0.03
C GLU A 246 -9.36 5.31 -1.40
N LYS A 247 -8.18 5.14 -2.01
CA LYS A 247 -8.01 4.54 -3.35
C LYS A 247 -8.30 3.04 -3.42
N SER A 248 -8.39 2.36 -2.27
CA SER A 248 -8.80 0.96 -2.14
C SER A 248 -10.24 0.80 -1.67
N GLU A 249 -11.00 1.90 -1.53
CA GLU A 249 -12.44 1.82 -1.30
C GLU A 249 -13.12 1.16 -2.50
N VAL A 250 -13.71 -0.01 -2.25
CA VAL A 250 -14.71 -0.57 -3.13
C VAL A 250 -15.97 0.31 -2.97
N PRO A 251 -16.69 0.67 -4.05
CA PRO A 251 -17.95 1.43 -3.97
C PRO A 251 -19.05 0.77 -3.12
N HIS A 252 -18.86 -0.50 -2.74
CA HIS A 252 -19.70 -1.23 -1.81
C HIS A 252 -18.95 -1.39 -0.49
N GLY A 253 -19.14 -0.41 0.39
CA GLY A 253 -18.77 -0.54 1.79
C GLY A 253 -19.60 -1.66 2.42
N GLU A 254 -18.99 -2.81 2.68
CA GLU A 254 -19.20 -3.62 3.88
C GLU A 254 -18.23 -4.83 3.92
N MET A 255 -18.15 -5.40 5.12
CA MET A 255 -17.05 -6.12 5.73
C MET A 255 -16.51 -7.36 5.02
N LEU A 256 -15.20 -7.57 5.24
CA LEU A 256 -14.34 -8.73 4.96
C LEU A 256 -14.92 -10.14 5.08
N ALA A 257 -16.06 -10.33 5.75
CA ALA A 257 -16.70 -11.63 5.82
C ALA A 257 -16.93 -12.23 4.43
N SER A 258 -17.11 -11.40 3.39
CA SER A 258 -17.31 -11.82 2.00
C SER A 258 -16.07 -11.86 1.10
N CYS A 259 -14.91 -11.46 1.62
CA CYS A 259 -13.71 -11.28 0.78
C CYS A 259 -13.06 -12.60 0.38
N PHE A 260 -13.39 -13.69 1.05
CA PHE A 260 -12.83 -15.03 0.80
C PHE A 260 -13.91 -16.09 0.53
N ASP A 261 -15.17 -15.70 0.39
CA ASP A 261 -16.30 -16.60 0.08
C ASP A 261 -16.18 -17.29 -1.29
N PHE A 262 -15.24 -16.85 -2.12
CA PHE A 262 -14.94 -17.48 -3.41
C PHE A 262 -14.02 -18.71 -3.28
N LEU A 263 -13.44 -18.94 -2.09
CA LEU A 263 -12.65 -20.13 -1.79
C LEU A 263 -13.55 -21.33 -1.49
N PRO A 264 -13.07 -22.57 -1.72
CA PRO A 264 -13.90 -23.77 -1.60
C PRO A 264 -14.29 -24.11 -0.16
N CYS A 265 -13.64 -23.52 0.84
CA CYS A 265 -13.86 -23.80 2.25
C CYS A 265 -13.63 -22.56 3.12
N HIS A 266 -13.92 -22.67 4.41
CA HIS A 266 -13.50 -21.65 5.38
C HIS A 266 -11.98 -21.67 5.53
N VAL A 267 -11.37 -20.49 5.43
CA VAL A 267 -9.91 -20.35 5.46
C VAL A 267 -9.46 -19.33 6.49
N THR A 268 -8.24 -19.53 7.00
CA THR A 268 -7.48 -18.53 7.75
C THR A 268 -6.29 -18.07 6.93
N ILE A 269 -5.91 -16.80 7.08
CA ILE A 269 -4.81 -16.22 6.33
C ILE A 269 -3.49 -16.45 7.07
N LEU A 270 -2.50 -16.95 6.34
CA LEU A 270 -1.19 -17.28 6.87
C LEU A 270 -0.12 -16.24 6.49
N ALA A 271 -0.15 -15.75 5.25
CA ALA A 271 0.82 -14.77 4.75
C ALA A 271 0.24 -13.92 3.62
N SER A 272 0.84 -12.76 3.36
CA SER A 272 0.47 -11.88 2.25
C SER A 272 1.68 -11.28 1.56
N PHE A 273 1.57 -11.03 0.26
CA PHE A 273 2.54 -10.25 -0.49
C PHE A 273 1.86 -9.49 -1.63
N ASP A 274 2.03 -8.18 -1.65
CA ASP A 274 1.34 -7.26 -2.57
C ASP A 274 -0.19 -7.47 -2.55
N ASP A 275 -0.76 -8.10 -3.58
CA ASP A 275 -2.17 -8.42 -3.73
C ASP A 275 -2.50 -9.91 -3.62
N LEU A 276 -1.49 -10.74 -3.34
CA LEU A 276 -1.66 -12.18 -3.12
C LEU A 276 -1.75 -12.51 -1.63
N VAL A 277 -2.54 -13.52 -1.34
CA VAL A 277 -2.79 -14.04 0.00
C VAL A 277 -2.59 -15.56 0.01
N MET A 278 -1.86 -16.05 1.00
CA MET A 278 -1.81 -17.47 1.33
C MET A 278 -2.82 -17.76 2.44
N ALA A 279 -3.66 -18.75 2.23
CA ALA A 279 -4.66 -19.18 3.18
C ALA A 279 -4.65 -20.70 3.34
N THR A 280 -5.07 -21.21 4.50
CA THR A 280 -5.22 -22.65 4.76
C THR A 280 -6.64 -22.96 5.18
N ASN A 281 -7.09 -24.17 4.88
CA ASN A 281 -8.35 -24.71 5.39
C ASN A 281 -8.33 -24.71 6.94
N VAL A 282 -9.29 -24.02 7.55
CA VAL A 282 -9.38 -23.88 9.01
C VAL A 282 -9.66 -25.23 9.66
N ASP A 283 -10.62 -26.00 9.13
CA ASP A 283 -11.12 -27.24 9.74
C ASP A 283 -10.01 -28.30 9.82
N ARG A 284 -9.15 -28.37 8.79
CA ARG A 284 -8.02 -29.31 8.76
C ARG A 284 -6.78 -28.79 9.49
N ALA A 285 -6.57 -27.47 9.53
CA ALA A 285 -5.41 -26.89 10.20
C ALA A 285 -5.36 -27.26 11.69
N PHE A 286 -6.52 -27.39 12.35
CA PHE A 286 -6.61 -27.84 13.74
C PHE A 286 -6.08 -29.24 14.01
N VAL A 287 -6.30 -30.17 13.07
CA VAL A 287 -6.00 -31.58 13.28
C VAL A 287 -4.66 -31.97 12.67
N GLU A 288 -4.35 -31.42 11.49
CA GLU A 288 -3.27 -31.93 10.63
C GLU A 288 -2.18 -30.88 10.34
N GLY A 289 -2.37 -29.64 10.80
CA GLY A 289 -1.54 -28.48 10.47
C GLY A 289 -1.88 -27.89 9.09
N ALA A 290 -1.13 -26.88 8.66
CA ALA A 290 -1.33 -26.19 7.37
C ALA A 290 -0.91 -27.06 6.17
N ARG A 291 -1.63 -28.16 5.93
CA ARG A 291 -1.40 -29.10 4.81
C ARG A 291 -2.11 -28.67 3.53
N GLU A 292 -3.33 -28.17 3.69
CA GLU A 292 -4.23 -27.82 2.59
C GLU A 292 -4.23 -26.30 2.39
N ASN A 293 -3.29 -25.85 1.55
CA ASN A 293 -2.98 -24.45 1.35
C ASN A 293 -3.49 -23.93 0.00
N TYR A 294 -3.86 -22.66 -0.03
CA TYR A 294 -4.40 -21.94 -1.17
C TYR A 294 -3.64 -20.63 -1.36
N ILE A 295 -3.37 -20.28 -2.62
CA ILE A 295 -2.98 -18.92 -3.00
C ILE A 295 -4.17 -18.28 -3.69
N CYS A 296 -4.53 -17.07 -3.26
CA CYS A 296 -5.61 -16.33 -3.88
C CYS A 296 -5.27 -14.86 -4.08
N ASN A 297 -5.96 -14.24 -5.04
CA ASN A 297 -5.98 -12.81 -5.23
C ASN A 297 -7.38 -12.29 -4.86
N PRO A 298 -7.55 -11.63 -3.71
CA PRO A 298 -8.84 -11.12 -3.27
C PRO A 298 -9.47 -10.08 -4.23
N LEU A 299 -8.67 -9.39 -5.05
CA LEU A 299 -9.16 -8.42 -6.01
C LEU A 299 -9.81 -9.10 -7.23
N THR A 300 -9.18 -10.17 -7.74
CA THR A 300 -9.67 -10.88 -8.93
C THR A 300 -10.57 -12.06 -8.60
N LYS A 301 -10.65 -12.46 -7.32
CA LYS A 301 -11.33 -13.66 -6.82
C LYS A 301 -10.80 -14.97 -7.46
N GLN A 302 -9.60 -14.91 -8.03
CA GLN A 302 -8.90 -16.09 -8.52
C GLN A 302 -8.18 -16.77 -7.36
N TRP A 303 -8.11 -18.10 -7.41
CA TRP A 303 -7.36 -18.91 -6.46
C TRP A 303 -6.75 -20.13 -7.13
N LEU A 304 -5.75 -20.69 -6.45
CA LEU A 304 -5.01 -21.88 -6.81
C LEU A 304 -4.80 -22.72 -5.55
N ALA A 305 -5.24 -23.98 -5.59
CA ALA A 305 -4.87 -24.96 -4.56
C ALA A 305 -3.41 -25.36 -4.74
N LEU A 306 -2.66 -25.36 -3.64
CA LEU A 306 -1.30 -25.89 -3.61
C LEU A 306 -1.34 -27.41 -3.38
N PRO A 307 -0.36 -28.17 -3.87
CA PRO A 307 -0.22 -29.57 -3.50
C PRO A 307 -0.11 -29.71 -1.98
N GLU A 308 -0.64 -30.80 -1.43
CA GLU A 308 -0.47 -31.10 -0.01
C GLU A 308 1.03 -31.20 0.35
N VAL A 309 1.37 -30.71 1.53
CA VAL A 309 2.74 -30.71 2.05
C VAL A 309 2.75 -31.34 3.44
N VAL A 310 3.83 -32.06 3.75
CA VAL A 310 4.09 -32.45 5.14
C VAL A 310 4.67 -31.24 5.85
N PRO A 311 3.96 -30.62 6.81
CA PRO A 311 4.42 -29.42 7.46
C PRO A 311 5.67 -29.73 8.30
N PRO A 312 6.61 -28.78 8.41
CA PRO A 312 7.74 -28.95 9.31
C PRO A 312 7.23 -29.06 10.75
N PHE A 313 8.01 -29.72 11.61
CA PHE A 313 7.65 -29.84 13.02
C PHE A 313 7.58 -28.46 13.66
N ASN A 314 6.51 -28.19 14.41
CA ASN A 314 6.31 -26.93 15.12
C ASN A 314 6.49 -25.70 14.21
N ILE A 315 5.58 -25.53 13.24
CA ILE A 315 5.58 -24.34 12.36
C ILE A 315 5.61 -23.07 13.21
N SER A 316 6.60 -22.23 12.94
CA SER A 316 6.78 -20.92 13.55
C SER A 316 6.37 -19.79 12.61
N GLY A 317 6.41 -19.96 11.28
CA GLY A 317 6.12 -18.84 10.39
C GLY A 317 5.72 -19.23 8.97
N TYR A 318 5.12 -18.27 8.29
CA TYR A 318 4.68 -18.41 6.91
C TYR A 318 5.19 -17.21 6.09
N GLY A 319 5.73 -17.49 4.92
CA GLY A 319 6.21 -16.49 3.98
C GLY A 319 5.53 -16.64 2.62
N LEU A 320 5.18 -15.51 2.03
CA LEU A 320 4.77 -15.41 0.63
C LEU A 320 5.61 -14.31 -0.01
N ILE A 321 6.19 -14.58 -1.18
CA ILE A 321 6.98 -13.59 -1.90
C ILE A 321 6.95 -13.85 -3.39
N ARG A 322 7.05 -12.77 -4.17
CA ARG A 322 7.21 -12.83 -5.63
C ARG A 322 8.60 -12.43 -6.04
N GLU A 323 9.03 -13.00 -7.16
CA GLU A 323 10.27 -12.61 -7.80
C GLU A 323 10.22 -11.12 -8.15
N PRO A 324 11.26 -10.33 -7.80
CA PRO A 324 11.33 -8.93 -8.16
C PRO A 324 11.15 -8.71 -9.66
N ILE A 325 10.27 -7.78 -10.02
CA ILE A 325 10.02 -7.45 -11.42
C ILE A 325 11.27 -6.77 -11.99
N SER A 326 11.96 -7.42 -12.93
CA SER A 326 13.04 -6.79 -13.69
C SER A 326 12.44 -6.02 -14.88
N CYS A 327 12.13 -4.73 -14.68
CA CYS A 327 11.70 -3.86 -15.78
C CYS A 327 12.93 -3.44 -16.62
N ASN A 328 13.19 -4.13 -17.73
CA ASN A 328 14.16 -3.69 -18.71
C ASN A 328 13.50 -2.74 -19.73
N LYS A 329 14.10 -1.56 -19.94
CA LYS A 329 13.62 -0.51 -20.88
C LYS A 329 13.38 -1.03 -22.31
N GLN A 330 14.03 -2.11 -22.72
CA GLN A 330 13.91 -2.68 -24.07
C GLN A 330 12.90 -3.83 -24.19
N LEU A 331 12.66 -4.59 -23.11
CA LEU A 331 11.82 -5.81 -23.12
C LEU A 331 10.44 -5.59 -22.48
N GLY A 332 10.24 -4.46 -21.78
CA GLY A 332 9.05 -4.23 -20.97
C GLY A 332 9.11 -4.95 -19.62
N CYS A 333 8.13 -4.73 -18.75
CA CYS A 333 8.01 -5.46 -17.49
C CYS A 333 7.35 -6.82 -17.76
N THR A 334 7.99 -7.92 -17.35
CA THR A 334 7.42 -9.27 -17.45
C THR A 334 6.36 -9.46 -16.38
N THR A 335 5.14 -9.86 -16.78
CA THR A 335 4.01 -10.10 -15.85
C THR A 335 3.99 -11.51 -15.26
N ASN A 336 4.80 -12.44 -15.78
CA ASN A 336 4.93 -13.79 -15.26
C ASN A 336 5.86 -13.79 -14.04
N ALA A 337 5.40 -13.18 -12.95
CA ALA A 337 6.14 -13.18 -11.70
C ALA A 337 6.01 -14.56 -11.04
N ARG A 338 7.14 -15.27 -10.95
CA ARG A 338 7.25 -16.48 -10.13
C ARG A 338 6.98 -16.11 -8.68
N PHE A 339 6.34 -17.00 -7.94
CA PHE A 339 6.14 -16.83 -6.51
C PHE A 339 6.65 -18.03 -5.72
N ARG A 340 6.92 -17.78 -4.45
CA ARG A 340 7.36 -18.76 -3.46
C ARG A 340 6.44 -18.71 -2.27
N VAL A 341 6.10 -19.88 -1.76
CA VAL A 341 5.42 -20.05 -0.47
C VAL A 341 6.38 -20.79 0.44
N VAL A 342 6.56 -20.29 1.66
CA VAL A 342 7.55 -20.83 2.60
C VAL A 342 6.86 -21.12 3.93
N LEU A 343 6.88 -22.38 4.37
CA LEU A 343 6.57 -22.74 5.75
C LEU A 343 7.88 -22.87 6.52
N ILE A 344 7.96 -22.27 7.69
CA ILE A 344 9.15 -22.25 8.54
C ILE A 344 8.81 -22.98 9.84
N GLY A 345 9.61 -23.97 10.22
CA GLY A 345 9.45 -24.73 11.46
C GLY A 345 10.77 -25.13 12.09
N SER A 346 10.70 -25.88 13.19
CA SER A 346 11.88 -26.29 13.96
C SER A 346 12.55 -27.53 13.37
N ALA A 347 13.88 -27.56 13.39
CA ALA A 347 14.64 -28.79 13.18
C ALA A 347 14.60 -29.68 14.43
N LEU A 348 14.40 -30.98 14.22
CA LEU A 348 14.43 -31.99 15.28
C LEU A 348 15.79 -32.65 15.35
N SER A 349 16.31 -32.89 16.56
CA SER A 349 17.44 -33.80 16.75
C SER A 349 16.95 -35.22 17.03
N ASP A 350 17.38 -36.20 16.23
CA ASP A 350 17.31 -37.61 16.58
C ASP A 350 18.41 -37.94 17.59
N SER A 351 18.24 -37.54 18.85
CA SER A 351 19.11 -38.00 19.94
C SER A 351 18.46 -39.17 20.66
N ASP A 352 18.95 -40.38 20.38
CA ASP A 352 18.52 -41.68 20.94
C ASP A 352 18.66 -41.82 22.47
N PHE A 353 19.14 -40.78 23.18
CA PHE A 353 19.61 -40.94 24.55
C PHE A 353 18.53 -40.80 25.64
N ASP A 354 17.33 -40.28 25.37
CA ASP A 354 16.32 -40.10 26.45
C ASP A 354 14.83 -40.17 26.06
N ASN A 355 14.45 -40.59 24.85
CA ASN A 355 13.05 -40.51 24.34
C ASN A 355 12.44 -39.09 24.40
N VAL A 356 13.26 -38.05 24.63
CA VAL A 356 12.88 -36.64 24.60
C VAL A 356 13.50 -36.03 23.34
N ARG A 357 12.67 -35.54 22.42
CA ARG A 357 13.12 -34.83 21.22
C ARG A 357 13.73 -33.49 21.65
N HIS A 358 15.02 -33.28 21.41
CA HIS A 358 15.68 -31.99 21.62
C HIS A 358 15.59 -31.13 20.35
N PHE A 359 15.47 -29.82 20.54
CA PHE A 359 15.44 -28.84 19.46
C PHE A 359 16.88 -28.46 19.08
N MET A 360 17.15 -28.31 17.78
CA MET A 360 18.41 -27.71 17.34
C MET A 360 18.27 -26.19 17.38
N ASP A 361 18.88 -25.54 18.38
CA ASP A 361 18.72 -24.09 18.63
C ASP A 361 19.22 -23.19 17.48
N ASN A 362 19.99 -23.75 16.54
CA ASN A 362 20.64 -23.01 15.45
C ASN A 362 20.12 -23.42 14.06
N GLU A 363 19.11 -24.29 14.00
CA GLU A 363 18.61 -24.85 12.75
C GLU A 363 17.09 -24.75 12.65
N PHE A 364 16.63 -24.33 11.48
CA PHE A 364 15.21 -24.34 11.14
C PHE A 364 15.00 -25.09 9.83
N VAL A 365 13.80 -25.66 9.69
CA VAL A 365 13.38 -26.36 8.49
C VAL A 365 12.44 -25.46 7.71
N THR A 366 12.66 -25.38 6.41
CA THR A 366 11.77 -24.68 5.48
C THR A 366 11.20 -25.64 4.46
N GLN A 367 9.90 -25.53 4.21
CA GLN A 367 9.22 -26.15 3.08
C GLN A 367 8.90 -25.04 2.08
N VAL A 368 9.47 -25.11 0.88
CA VAL A 368 9.37 -24.06 -0.14
C VAL A 368 8.62 -24.58 -1.37
N PHE A 369 7.48 -23.98 -1.67
CA PHE A 369 6.73 -24.21 -2.90
C PHE A 369 7.24 -23.30 -4.01
N CYS A 370 7.46 -23.87 -5.19
CA CYS A 370 7.84 -23.12 -6.39
C CYS A 370 6.68 -23.09 -7.40
N SER A 371 6.20 -21.88 -7.73
CA SER A 371 5.07 -21.68 -8.66
C SER A 371 5.27 -22.28 -10.05
N GLU A 372 6.51 -22.33 -10.53
CA GLU A 372 6.87 -22.79 -11.87
C GLU A 372 6.94 -24.31 -12.00
N THR A 373 7.30 -25.00 -10.92
CA THR A 373 7.36 -26.47 -10.90
C THR A 373 6.10 -27.07 -10.30
N GLY A 374 5.35 -26.31 -9.50
CA GLY A 374 4.23 -26.82 -8.71
C GLY A 374 4.67 -27.80 -7.64
N GLN A 375 5.93 -27.74 -7.17
CA GLN A 375 6.50 -28.70 -6.23
C GLN A 375 6.99 -28.03 -4.94
N TRP A 376 6.95 -28.80 -3.85
CA TRP A 376 7.54 -28.47 -2.56
C TRP A 376 8.95 -29.05 -2.44
N SER A 377 9.87 -28.27 -1.89
CA SER A 377 11.22 -28.70 -1.53
C SER A 377 11.50 -28.39 -0.06
N GLU A 378 12.09 -29.35 0.65
CA GLU A 378 12.54 -29.16 2.02
C GLU A 378 14.00 -28.68 2.06
N TYR A 379 14.28 -27.70 2.91
CA TYR A 379 15.63 -27.25 3.21
C TYR A 379 15.82 -27.13 4.72
N VAL A 380 16.90 -27.71 5.22
CA VAL A 380 17.38 -27.49 6.59
C VAL A 380 18.43 -26.40 6.54
N ILE A 381 18.21 -25.33 7.30
CA ILE A 381 19.06 -24.15 7.28
C ILE A 381 19.68 -23.96 8.66
N SER A 382 20.99 -24.12 8.70
CA SER A 382 21.79 -23.82 9.89
C SER A 382 22.29 -22.37 9.80
N HIS A 383 22.15 -21.61 10.87
CA HIS A 383 22.73 -20.27 10.96
C HIS A 383 23.63 -20.13 12.18
N PRO A 384 24.67 -19.28 12.12
CA PRO A 384 25.65 -19.17 13.19
C PRO A 384 25.07 -18.38 14.36
N LEU A 385 24.35 -19.05 15.27
CA LEU A 385 24.02 -18.47 16.57
C LEU A 385 25.03 -18.89 17.65
N PRO A 386 25.29 -18.00 18.64
CA PRO A 386 25.78 -18.44 19.94
C PRO A 386 24.72 -19.33 20.59
N GLN A 387 25.15 -20.44 21.18
CA GLN A 387 24.34 -21.38 21.95
C GLN A 387 23.45 -20.64 22.98
N VAL A 388 22.12 -20.77 22.89
CA VAL A 388 21.15 -20.13 23.81
C VAL A 388 20.38 -21.20 24.59
N TRP A 389 19.73 -20.83 25.70
CA TRP A 389 19.12 -21.77 26.64
C TRP A 389 17.86 -22.48 26.10
N PRO A 390 17.62 -23.76 26.45
CA PRO A 390 16.67 -24.64 25.75
C PRO A 390 15.18 -24.45 26.08
N TYR A 391 14.79 -23.43 26.84
CA TYR A 391 13.51 -23.46 27.59
C TYR A 391 12.52 -22.31 27.32
N MET A 392 12.67 -21.52 26.25
CA MET A 392 11.72 -20.45 25.97
C MET A 392 10.80 -20.72 24.77
N ARG A 393 9.51 -20.46 25.03
CA ARG A 393 8.29 -20.88 24.33
C ARG A 393 8.20 -20.49 22.84
N LYS A 394 7.46 -21.34 22.12
CA LYS A 394 6.76 -21.13 20.84
C LYS A 394 6.58 -19.63 20.50
N ARG A 395 7.40 -19.12 19.60
CA ARG A 395 7.14 -17.85 18.92
C ARG A 395 6.72 -18.16 17.51
N GLU A 396 5.49 -17.76 17.18
CA GLU A 396 5.19 -17.52 15.79
C GLU A 396 5.95 -16.27 15.35
N ILE A 397 6.80 -16.41 14.33
CA ILE A 397 7.64 -15.36 13.78
C ILE A 397 6.82 -14.57 12.77
N VAL A 398 6.85 -13.24 12.89
CA VAL A 398 6.27 -12.36 11.88
C VAL A 398 7.28 -12.25 10.73
N VAL A 399 6.94 -12.85 9.60
CA VAL A 399 7.74 -12.82 8.37
C VAL A 399 7.30 -11.62 7.53
N VAL A 400 8.27 -10.79 7.13
CA VAL A 400 8.05 -9.70 6.19
C VAL A 400 8.85 -9.93 4.92
N ALA A 401 8.29 -9.51 3.79
CA ALA A 401 8.87 -9.78 2.47
C ALA A 401 9.28 -8.45 1.80
N SER A 402 10.49 -8.40 1.25
CA SER A 402 10.98 -7.23 0.52
C SER A 402 12.03 -7.64 -0.51
N ASN A 403 11.91 -7.15 -1.75
CA ASN A 403 12.90 -7.32 -2.82
C ASN A 403 13.36 -8.78 -3.03
N GLY A 404 12.43 -9.74 -3.02
CA GLY A 404 12.75 -11.16 -3.25
C GLY A 404 13.34 -11.88 -2.03
N THR A 405 13.50 -11.21 -0.89
CA THR A 405 13.97 -11.80 0.38
C THR A 405 12.88 -11.74 1.45
N LEU A 406 12.77 -12.81 2.24
CA LEU A 406 11.95 -12.92 3.44
C LEU A 406 12.79 -12.58 4.68
N TYR A 407 12.22 -11.82 5.62
CA TYR A 407 12.89 -11.38 6.83
C TYR A 407 12.06 -11.65 8.07
N TRP A 408 12.68 -12.12 9.14
CA TRP A 408 12.02 -12.25 10.44
C TRP A 408 13.01 -12.06 11.58
N ILE A 409 12.48 -11.73 12.75
CA ILE A 409 13.26 -11.57 13.98
C ILE A 409 13.54 -12.95 14.58
N GLU A 410 14.80 -13.18 14.96
CA GLU A 410 15.26 -14.46 15.49
C GLU A 410 15.87 -14.32 16.89
N GLY A 411 15.74 -15.38 17.71
CA GLY A 411 16.32 -15.51 19.05
C GLY A 411 15.45 -15.10 20.24
N SER A 412 15.74 -15.73 21.39
CA SER A 412 15.26 -15.34 22.72
C SER A 412 16.43 -15.30 23.72
N PRO A 413 16.94 -14.12 24.11
CA PRO A 413 16.51 -12.78 23.70
C PRO A 413 16.73 -12.53 22.20
N ILE A 414 16.06 -11.52 21.64
CA ILE A 414 16.18 -11.16 20.21
C ILE A 414 17.66 -10.86 19.88
N ILE A 415 18.26 -11.63 18.97
CA ILE A 415 19.69 -11.57 18.62
C ILE A 415 19.93 -10.97 17.23
N GLY A 416 18.96 -11.04 16.33
CA GLY A 416 19.11 -10.57 14.96
C GLY A 416 17.87 -10.74 14.11
N ILE A 417 18.07 -10.52 12.82
CA ILE A 417 17.09 -10.72 11.77
C ILE A 417 17.65 -11.72 10.78
N VAL A 418 16.90 -12.77 10.49
CA VAL A 418 17.22 -13.70 9.40
C VAL A 418 16.73 -13.09 8.10
N ALA A 419 17.55 -13.19 7.05
CA ALA A 419 17.23 -12.81 5.68
C ALA A 419 17.30 -14.07 4.82
N PHE A 420 16.18 -14.55 4.31
CA PHE A 420 16.08 -15.78 3.54
C PHE A 420 15.64 -15.49 2.10
N ASP A 421 16.43 -15.91 1.14
CA ASP A 421 16.14 -15.85 -0.29
C ASP A 421 15.60 -17.21 -0.78
N PRO A 422 14.27 -17.33 -0.98
CA PRO A 422 13.65 -18.58 -1.45
C PRO A 422 13.80 -18.82 -2.96
N PHE A 423 14.46 -17.93 -3.71
CA PHE A 423 14.69 -18.08 -5.15
C PHE A 423 16.10 -18.58 -5.48
N ASN A 424 17.03 -18.51 -4.52
CA ASN A 424 18.37 -19.03 -4.69
C ASN A 424 18.38 -20.54 -4.44
N ASP A 425 18.86 -21.36 -5.39
CA ASP A 425 18.88 -22.83 -5.24
C ASP A 425 20.08 -23.34 -4.42
N THR A 426 21.01 -22.47 -4.01
CA THR A 426 22.22 -22.86 -3.24
C THR A 426 22.06 -22.62 -1.73
N CYS A 427 21.87 -23.68 -0.95
CA CYS A 427 21.63 -23.61 0.52
C CYS A 427 22.62 -22.73 1.29
N THR A 428 23.89 -22.66 0.87
CA THR A 428 24.92 -21.88 1.57
C THR A 428 24.79 -20.36 1.40
N LYS A 429 24.00 -19.88 0.42
CA LYS A 429 23.78 -18.45 0.15
C LYS A 429 22.31 -18.04 0.27
N GLN A 430 21.41 -18.98 0.57
CA GLN A 430 19.99 -18.72 0.77
C GLN A 430 19.71 -17.91 2.04
N CYS A 431 20.58 -17.97 3.06
CA CYS A 431 20.30 -17.38 4.37
C CYS A 431 21.43 -16.43 4.81
N GLY A 432 21.07 -15.20 5.15
CA GLY A 432 21.91 -14.19 5.76
C GLY A 432 21.42 -13.85 7.17
N PHE A 433 22.34 -13.43 8.05
CA PHE A 433 22.00 -12.99 9.40
C PHE A 433 22.41 -11.54 9.61
N ILE A 434 21.42 -10.68 9.88
CA ILE A 434 21.59 -9.25 10.08
C ILE A 434 21.58 -8.97 11.58
N ARG A 435 22.71 -8.49 12.10
CA ARG A 435 22.82 -8.10 13.51
C ARG A 435 21.96 -6.88 13.82
N LEU A 436 21.39 -6.84 15.02
CA LEU A 436 20.66 -5.69 15.54
C LEU A 436 21.60 -4.49 15.78
N PRO A 437 21.06 -3.26 15.81
CA PRO A 437 21.84 -2.09 16.21
C PRO A 437 22.35 -2.25 17.66
N ILE A 438 23.68 -2.37 17.80
CA ILE A 438 24.45 -2.75 19.00
C ILE A 438 24.12 -1.91 20.26
N ILE A 439 23.57 -0.71 20.10
CA ILE A 439 23.37 0.27 21.18
C ILE A 439 22.04 0.06 21.93
N CYS A 440 21.03 -0.59 21.35
CA CYS A 440 19.65 -0.52 21.87
C CYS A 440 19.06 -1.81 22.45
N PHE A 441 19.78 -2.94 22.35
CA PHE A 441 19.32 -4.25 22.81
C PHE A 441 20.21 -4.89 23.90
N LYS A 442 21.25 -4.19 24.37
CA LYS A 442 22.25 -4.74 25.32
C LYS A 442 21.77 -4.89 26.77
N SER A 443 20.68 -4.25 27.18
CA SER A 443 20.32 -4.13 28.62
C SER A 443 18.95 -4.69 29.01
N THR A 444 18.29 -5.44 28.13
CA THR A 444 16.88 -5.82 28.32
C THR A 444 16.66 -7.30 28.02
N PHE A 445 17.39 -8.15 28.75
CA PHE A 445 17.27 -9.62 28.73
C PHE A 445 15.81 -10.14 28.89
N TRP A 446 14.89 -9.31 29.41
CA TRP A 446 13.51 -9.71 29.70
C TRP A 446 12.44 -8.64 29.32
N SER A 447 12.81 -7.47 28.77
CA SER A 447 11.89 -6.31 28.69
C SER A 447 11.58 -5.79 27.28
N THR A 448 12.13 -6.42 26.24
CA THR A 448 11.88 -6.08 24.81
C THR A 448 11.00 -7.08 24.07
N GLU A 449 10.63 -8.18 24.72
CA GLU A 449 9.70 -9.16 24.15
C GLU A 449 8.37 -8.49 23.86
N GLY A 450 7.93 -8.58 22.60
CA GLY A 450 6.69 -7.96 22.13
C GLY A 450 6.73 -6.44 21.89
N LYS A 451 7.89 -5.81 22.05
CA LYS A 451 8.08 -4.36 21.90
C LYS A 451 8.84 -3.98 20.63
N VAL A 452 9.14 -4.97 19.80
CA VAL A 452 9.87 -4.84 18.56
C VAL A 452 8.96 -5.26 17.42
N CYS A 453 8.95 -4.48 16.35
CA CYS A 453 8.18 -4.77 15.16
C CYS A 453 9.07 -4.57 13.94
N LEU A 454 9.01 -5.53 13.03
CA LEU A 454 9.68 -5.51 11.75
C LEU A 454 8.63 -5.23 10.68
N GLY A 455 8.94 -4.35 9.73
CA GLY A 455 8.04 -4.04 8.63
C GLY A 455 8.74 -3.39 7.46
N VAL A 456 7.97 -3.10 6.41
CA VAL A 456 8.51 -2.57 5.14
C VAL A 456 7.82 -1.25 4.80
N VAL A 457 8.61 -0.25 4.42
CA VAL A 457 8.13 1.04 3.92
C VAL A 457 8.83 1.36 2.63
N ASN A 458 8.10 1.53 1.53
CA ASN A 458 8.63 1.78 0.19
C ASN A 458 9.72 0.77 -0.21
N GLY A 459 9.48 -0.52 0.06
CA GLY A 459 10.43 -1.61 -0.21
C GLY A 459 11.69 -1.59 0.66
N ARG A 460 11.71 -0.82 1.75
CA ARG A 460 12.83 -0.75 2.70
C ARG A 460 12.43 -1.31 4.06
N LEU A 461 13.31 -2.14 4.60
CA LEU A 461 13.11 -2.76 5.90
C LEU A 461 13.24 -1.72 7.02
N ARG A 462 12.30 -1.73 7.96
CA ARG A 462 12.32 -0.92 9.18
C ARG A 462 12.11 -1.79 10.40
N LEU A 463 12.87 -1.47 11.43
CA LEU A 463 12.76 -2.06 12.75
C LEU A 463 12.31 -0.96 13.72
N SER A 464 11.31 -1.22 14.55
CA SER A 464 10.96 -0.32 15.65
C SER A 464 11.17 -0.95 17.01
N GLN A 465 11.34 -0.11 18.01
CA GLN A 465 11.28 -0.48 19.42
C GLN A 465 10.36 0.51 20.14
N LEU A 466 9.31 0.01 20.79
CA LEU A 466 8.34 0.79 21.56
C LEU A 466 8.31 0.28 23.00
N TYR A 467 8.75 1.09 23.97
CA TYR A 467 8.73 0.68 25.37
C TYR A 467 8.26 1.78 26.30
N GLU A 468 7.53 1.37 27.33
CA GLU A 468 7.07 2.26 28.39
C GLU A 468 8.22 2.67 29.31
N THR A 469 8.23 3.95 29.68
CA THR A 469 9.04 4.53 30.75
C THR A 469 8.10 5.08 31.82
N GLN A 470 8.63 5.58 32.94
CA GLN A 470 7.81 6.10 34.04
C GLN A 470 6.82 7.21 33.64
N THR A 471 7.09 7.97 32.58
CA THR A 471 6.29 9.16 32.21
C THR A 471 5.90 9.24 30.74
N TYR A 472 6.45 8.39 29.88
CA TYR A 472 6.20 8.39 28.43
C TYR A 472 6.55 7.04 27.79
N PHE A 473 6.10 6.80 26.57
CA PHE A 473 6.58 5.70 25.74
C PHE A 473 7.74 6.18 24.85
N ALA A 474 8.87 5.48 24.91
CA ALA A 474 9.98 5.70 24.01
C ALA A 474 9.75 4.92 22.73
N PHE A 475 9.68 5.61 21.60
CA PHE A 475 9.49 5.02 20.28
C PHE A 475 10.68 5.30 19.37
N LYS A 476 11.41 4.26 19.00
CA LYS A 476 12.58 4.36 18.12
C LYS A 476 12.35 3.56 16.86
N VAL A 477 12.84 4.06 15.73
CA VAL A 477 12.74 3.40 14.42
C VAL A 477 14.07 3.46 13.72
N TRP A 478 14.52 2.33 13.20
CA TRP A 478 15.70 2.18 12.36
C TRP A 478 15.28 1.75 10.97
N GLU A 479 15.96 2.26 9.95
CA GLU A 479 15.84 1.83 8.56
C GLU A 479 17.13 1.09 8.15
N LEU A 480 16.97 -0.06 7.50
CA LEU A 480 18.09 -0.81 6.97
C LEU A 480 18.59 -0.16 5.68
N LYS A 481 19.87 0.17 5.64
CA LYS A 481 20.57 0.63 4.43
C LYS A 481 21.52 -0.44 3.92
N ASN A 482 21.77 -0.42 2.61
CA ASN A 482 22.74 -1.27 1.93
C ASN A 482 22.47 -2.77 2.16
N HIS A 483 21.20 -3.18 2.07
CA HIS A 483 20.78 -4.57 2.30
C HIS A 483 21.49 -5.58 1.40
N ASP A 484 21.83 -5.21 0.17
CA ASP A 484 22.56 -6.05 -0.79
C ASP A 484 24.10 -6.04 -0.60
N SER A 485 24.61 -5.22 0.33
CA SER A 485 26.05 -5.15 0.60
C SER A 485 26.47 -6.17 1.65
N GLU A 486 27.75 -6.52 1.67
CA GLU A 486 28.34 -7.37 2.72
C GLU A 486 28.15 -6.80 4.14
N PHE A 487 27.88 -5.49 4.27
CA PHE A 487 27.77 -4.80 5.55
C PHE A 487 26.48 -3.96 5.62
N PRO A 488 25.31 -4.59 5.82
CA PRO A 488 24.08 -3.87 6.03
C PRO A 488 24.17 -3.01 7.30
N SER A 489 23.66 -1.78 7.23
CA SER A 489 23.78 -0.82 8.34
C SER A 489 22.41 -0.28 8.75
N TRP A 490 22.13 -0.31 10.05
CA TRP A 490 20.94 0.30 10.64
C TRP A 490 21.14 1.79 10.85
N VAL A 491 20.26 2.60 10.28
CA VAL A 491 20.23 4.05 10.50
C VAL A 491 19.01 4.40 11.34
N LEU A 492 19.23 5.05 12.49
CA LEU A 492 18.14 5.56 13.33
C LEU A 492 17.45 6.72 12.60
N VAL A 493 16.19 6.52 12.23
CA VAL A 493 15.38 7.52 11.50
C VAL A 493 14.44 8.29 12.42
N TYR A 494 13.97 7.66 13.50
CA TYR A 494 13.12 8.32 14.51
C TYR A 494 13.50 7.92 15.93
N ASN A 495 13.42 8.89 16.84
CA ASN A 495 13.56 8.71 18.29
C ASN A 495 12.60 9.68 19.00
N LEU A 496 11.42 9.19 19.32
CA LEU A 496 10.29 9.97 19.80
C LEU A 496 9.94 9.62 21.25
N LYS A 497 9.38 10.60 21.95
CA LYS A 497 8.71 10.42 23.23
C LYS A 497 7.22 10.60 22.99
N LEU A 498 6.45 9.53 23.15
CA LEU A 498 5.00 9.53 23.01
C LEU A 498 4.40 9.67 24.42
N ASN A 499 3.47 10.60 24.61
CA ASN A 499 2.88 10.82 25.92
C ASN A 499 2.05 9.60 26.33
N SER A 500 2.24 9.14 27.57
CA SER A 500 1.39 8.09 28.15
C SER A 500 0.08 8.75 28.58
N SER A 501 -1.01 8.48 27.86
CA SER A 501 -2.35 8.93 28.22
C SER A 501 -3.10 7.89 29.06
N GLU A 502 -2.39 7.17 29.95
CA GLU A 502 -2.90 6.03 30.74
C GLU A 502 -3.37 4.81 29.91
N ARG A 503 -3.07 4.77 28.60
CA ARG A 503 -3.42 3.66 27.71
C ARG A 503 -2.17 2.89 27.29
N THR A 504 -2.28 1.56 27.24
CA THR A 504 -1.27 0.69 26.63
C THR A 504 -1.11 1.05 25.15
N MET A 505 0.12 1.13 24.67
CA MET A 505 0.45 1.39 23.27
C MET A 505 1.22 0.22 22.67
N TYR A 506 0.78 -0.22 21.49
CA TYR A 506 1.45 -1.27 20.72
C TYR A 506 1.56 -0.84 19.25
N LEU A 507 2.68 -1.15 18.60
CA LEU A 507 2.83 -0.88 17.16
C LEU A 507 2.24 -2.03 16.36
N LEU A 508 1.18 -1.76 15.60
CA LEU A 508 0.55 -2.74 14.72
C LEU A 508 1.32 -2.90 13.42
N SER A 509 1.63 -1.77 12.76
CA SER A 509 2.35 -1.77 11.47
C SER A 509 2.90 -0.39 11.13
N PHE A 510 3.90 -0.37 10.26
CA PHE A 510 4.27 0.82 9.50
C PHE A 510 3.27 1.06 8.37
N HIS A 511 3.15 2.30 7.91
CA HIS A 511 2.44 2.58 6.67
C HIS A 511 3.30 2.15 5.48
N PRO A 512 2.78 1.32 4.54
CA PRO A 512 3.61 0.72 3.49
C PRO A 512 4.26 1.74 2.56
N ASN A 513 3.58 2.86 2.29
CA ASN A 513 4.06 3.89 1.35
C ASN A 513 4.53 5.21 1.99
N ASN A 514 4.33 5.41 3.30
CA ASN A 514 4.54 6.71 3.94
C ASN A 514 5.37 6.55 5.20
N ALA A 515 6.64 6.92 5.09
CA ALA A 515 7.61 6.86 6.18
C ALA A 515 7.24 7.65 7.43
N ASN A 516 6.37 8.66 7.31
CA ASN A 516 5.93 9.52 8.39
C ASN A 516 4.72 8.96 9.17
N VAL A 517 4.14 7.85 8.73
CA VAL A 517 2.90 7.32 9.30
C VAL A 517 3.12 5.91 9.86
N VAL A 518 2.60 5.70 11.08
CA VAL A 518 2.54 4.39 11.72
C VAL A 518 1.15 4.15 12.30
N PHE A 519 0.78 2.88 12.44
CA PHE A 519 -0.49 2.46 13.02
C PHE A 519 -0.24 1.84 14.40
N LEU A 520 -0.83 2.46 15.41
CA LEU A 520 -0.69 2.09 16.82
C LEU A 520 -2.03 1.56 17.34
N LEU A 521 -1.98 0.52 18.17
CA LEU A 521 -3.09 0.14 19.03
C LEU A 521 -2.94 0.90 20.35
N CYS A 522 -3.88 1.78 20.66
CA CYS A 522 -3.91 2.59 21.88
C CYS A 522 -5.09 2.14 22.75
N GLY A 523 -4.85 1.24 23.71
CA GLY A 523 -5.91 0.49 24.37
C GLY A 523 -6.59 -0.45 23.38
N ASN A 524 -7.82 -0.15 22.99
CA ASN A 524 -8.57 -0.89 21.96
C ASN A 524 -8.69 -0.11 20.63
N ASP A 525 -8.29 1.16 20.62
CA ASP A 525 -8.42 2.04 19.46
C ASP A 525 -7.25 1.84 18.50
N ILE A 526 -7.56 1.69 17.21
CA ILE A 526 -6.55 1.70 16.15
C ILE A 526 -6.33 3.15 15.74
N CYS A 527 -5.13 3.64 15.99
CA CYS A 527 -4.74 5.04 15.78
C CYS A 527 -3.72 5.14 14.65
N ARG A 528 -4.00 6.00 13.68
CA ARG A 528 -3.02 6.50 12.72
C ARG A 528 -2.23 7.63 13.39
N TYR A 529 -0.92 7.48 13.46
CA TYR A 529 -0.02 8.46 14.05
C TYR A 529 0.88 9.07 12.98
N GLU A 530 0.78 10.39 12.80
CA GLU A 530 1.68 11.16 11.94
C GLU A 530 2.86 11.69 12.76
N ILE A 531 4.06 11.23 12.44
CA ILE A 531 5.26 11.44 13.25
C ILE A 531 5.68 12.91 13.31
N TYR A 532 5.72 13.62 12.18
CA TYR A 532 6.14 15.03 12.12
C TYR A 532 5.13 15.97 12.78
N GLU A 533 3.84 15.79 12.50
CA GLU A 533 2.77 16.61 13.09
C GLU A 533 2.45 16.20 14.54
N LYS A 534 2.94 15.02 14.97
CA LYS A 534 2.62 14.40 16.26
C LYS A 534 1.11 14.26 16.49
N LYS A 535 0.37 14.01 15.40
CA LYS A 535 -1.08 13.95 15.39
C LYS A 535 -1.56 12.51 15.49
N TYR A 536 -2.56 12.28 16.33
CA TYR A 536 -3.27 11.01 16.45
C TYR A 536 -4.64 11.14 15.80
N GLU A 537 -5.01 10.15 15.01
CA GLU A 537 -6.31 10.03 14.38
C GLU A 537 -6.83 8.61 14.62
N LYS A 538 -8.00 8.46 15.26
CA LYS A 538 -8.64 7.15 15.41
C LYS A 538 -9.17 6.74 14.03
N VAL A 539 -8.67 5.62 13.51
CA VAL A 539 -9.07 5.05 12.21
C VAL A 539 -9.86 3.75 12.37
N GLY A 540 -9.92 3.20 13.57
CA GLY A 540 -10.66 1.98 13.86
C GLY A 540 -10.67 1.62 15.33
N GLU A 541 -11.27 0.48 15.64
CA GLU A 541 -11.32 -0.14 16.95
C GLU A 541 -11.22 -1.65 16.80
N TYR A 542 -10.32 -2.27 17.55
CA TYR A 542 -10.17 -3.71 17.56
C TYR A 542 -11.46 -4.36 18.10
N PRO A 543 -12.04 -5.38 17.43
CA PRO A 543 -13.37 -5.88 17.78
C PRO A 543 -13.44 -6.52 19.17
N ASP A 544 -12.35 -7.15 19.62
CA ASP A 544 -12.25 -7.84 20.91
C ASP A 544 -11.26 -7.16 21.85
N LYS A 545 -11.39 -7.41 23.16
CA LYS A 545 -10.33 -7.05 24.10
C LYS A 545 -9.09 -7.91 23.87
N VAL A 546 -7.96 -7.25 23.64
CA VAL A 546 -6.66 -7.90 23.48
C VAL A 546 -5.86 -7.77 24.77
N ASN A 547 -5.45 -8.91 25.33
CA ASN A 547 -4.75 -8.95 26.62
C ASN A 547 -3.24 -8.70 26.41
N ASP A 548 -2.64 -9.32 25.39
CA ASP A 548 -1.26 -9.06 25.01
C ASP A 548 -1.16 -8.92 23.49
N PRO A 549 -1.27 -7.69 22.95
CA PRO A 549 -1.22 -7.42 21.52
C PRO A 549 0.03 -7.98 20.83
N SER A 550 1.12 -8.18 21.57
CA SER A 550 2.36 -8.65 21.01
C SER A 550 2.42 -10.14 20.70
N TYR A 551 1.52 -10.91 21.31
CA TYR A 551 1.33 -12.34 21.04
C TYR A 551 0.01 -12.61 20.32
N ASP A 552 -0.98 -11.73 20.46
CA ASP A 552 -2.34 -11.98 20.01
C ASP A 552 -2.62 -11.43 18.59
N ILE A 553 -1.80 -10.51 18.06
CA ILE A 553 -2.09 -9.81 16.81
C ILE A 553 -0.93 -9.95 15.80
N SER A 554 -1.26 -10.39 14.59
CA SER A 554 -0.44 -10.24 13.40
C SER A 554 -1.02 -9.16 12.49
N THR A 555 -0.16 -8.39 11.82
CA THR A 555 -0.59 -7.49 10.75
C THR A 555 -0.05 -7.95 9.41
N LEU A 556 -0.96 -8.25 8.49
CA LEU A 556 -0.66 -8.55 7.10
C LEU A 556 -0.94 -7.31 6.26
N THR A 557 0.03 -6.94 5.42
CA THR A 557 -0.07 -5.76 4.57
C THR A 557 -0.28 -6.17 3.13
N LEU A 558 -1.39 -5.73 2.55
CA LEU A 558 -1.67 -5.85 1.13
C LEU A 558 -1.35 -4.52 0.45
N VAL A 559 -0.30 -4.47 -0.36
CA VAL A 559 0.05 -3.32 -1.19
C VAL A 559 -0.32 -3.63 -2.62
N TYR A 560 -1.37 -3.00 -3.12
CA TYR A 560 -1.90 -3.34 -4.43
C TYR A 560 -0.96 -2.84 -5.54
N PRO A 561 -0.53 -3.72 -6.45
CA PRO A 561 0.25 -3.32 -7.62
C PRO A 561 -0.60 -2.49 -8.58
N SER A 562 0.05 -1.79 -9.52
CA SER A 562 -0.65 -1.01 -10.55
C SER A 562 -1.59 -1.86 -11.41
N TRP A 563 -1.35 -3.17 -11.52
CA TRP A 563 -2.27 -4.12 -12.15
C TRP A 563 -2.34 -5.42 -11.34
N PRO A 564 -3.53 -6.01 -11.12
CA PRO A 564 -3.66 -7.22 -10.32
C PRO A 564 -2.91 -8.41 -10.90
N THR A 565 -2.40 -9.22 -9.99
CA THR A 565 -1.66 -10.42 -10.29
C THR A 565 -2.60 -11.51 -10.77
N VAL A 566 -2.38 -11.97 -11.99
CA VAL A 566 -3.11 -13.10 -12.55
C VAL A 566 -2.49 -14.38 -12.02
N LEU A 567 -3.30 -15.21 -11.37
CA LEU A 567 -2.90 -16.58 -11.06
C LEU A 567 -3.15 -17.39 -12.33
N ALA A 568 -2.07 -17.74 -13.04
CA ALA A 568 -2.18 -18.65 -14.17
C ALA A 568 -2.66 -19.99 -13.63
N LEU A 569 -3.92 -20.33 -13.88
CA LEU A 569 -4.37 -21.72 -13.82
C LEU A 569 -3.51 -22.43 -14.87
N SER A 570 -2.55 -23.24 -14.43
CA SER A 570 -1.93 -24.18 -15.35
C SER A 570 -3.06 -25.00 -15.92
N SER A 571 -3.37 -24.75 -17.19
CA SER A 571 -4.23 -25.62 -17.98
C SER A 571 -3.58 -27.00 -17.95
N SER A 572 -4.13 -27.89 -17.13
CA SER A 572 -3.88 -29.32 -17.21
C SER A 572 -4.76 -29.90 -18.29
#